data_AF-A0A6G3QME5-F1
#
_entry.id   AF-A0A6G3QME5-F1
#
_cell.length_a   1.000
_cell.length_b   1.000
_cell.length_c   1.000
_cell.angle_alpha   90.00
_cell.angle_beta   90.00
_cell.angle_gamma   90.00
#
_symmetry.space_group_name_H-M   'P 1'
#
loop_
_entity.id
_entity.type
_entity.pdbx_description
1 polymer ?
#
loop_
_entity_poly.entity_id
_entity_poly.type
_entity_poly.pdbx_seq_one_letter_code
_entity_poly.pdbx_strand_id
1 'polypeptide(L)' 'MRNERHGERLSDEELELFLQYLHRFANHDLDLFALMEVGDPEHPAFVSFSRKPEAGLVRSAYRRP' A
#
# COMPACT_ATOMS: atom_id res chain seq x y z
N MET A 1 -1.91 26.48 12.70
CA MET A 1 -1.36 25.16 13.10
C MET A 1 -2.45 24.14 12.85
N ARG A 2 -2.28 23.23 11.90
CA ARG A 2 -3.29 22.21 11.62
C ARG A 2 -3.25 21.23 12.80
N ASN A 3 -4.38 21.02 13.45
CA ASN A 3 -4.47 20.15 14.62
C ASN A 3 -4.51 18.70 14.10
N GLU A 4 -3.33 18.15 13.79
CA GLU A 4 -3.23 16.84 13.17
C GLU A 4 -3.42 15.75 14.22
N ARG A 5 -4.62 15.16 14.24
CA ARG A 5 -5.05 14.11 15.17
C ARG A 5 -4.58 12.72 14.74
N HIS A 6 -3.30 12.57 14.40
CA HIS A 6 -2.73 11.31 13.88
C HIS A 6 -2.85 10.11 14.84
N GLY A 7 -3.14 10.36 16.13
CA GLY A 7 -3.33 9.31 17.14
C GLY A 7 -4.79 8.94 17.43
N GLU A 8 -5.76 9.64 16.84
CA GLU A 8 -7.18 9.33 17.03
C GLU A 8 -7.66 8.38 15.92
N ARG A 9 -8.46 7.38 16.29
CA ARG A 9 -9.10 6.51 15.31
C ARG A 9 -10.13 7.32 14.52
N LEU A 10 -10.13 7.15 13.20
CA LEU A 10 -11.15 7.72 12.32
C LEU A 10 -12.54 7.22 12.73
N SER A 11 -13.54 8.08 12.64
CA SER A 11 -14.93 7.63 12.63
C SER A 11 -15.19 6.71 11.43
N ASP A 12 -16.30 5.97 11.44
CA ASP A 12 -16.63 5.06 10.34
C ASP A 12 -16.81 5.82 9.01
N GLU A 13 -17.43 7.01 9.05
CA GLU A 13 -17.61 7.90 7.90
C GLU A 13 -16.28 8.48 7.38
N GLU A 14 -15.38 8.86 8.29
CA GLU A 14 -14.04 9.36 7.93
C GLU A 14 -13.17 8.25 7.33
N LEU A 15 -13.28 7.02 7.85
CA LEU A 15 -12.60 5.86 7.31
C LEU A 15 -13.08 5.53 5.90
N GLU A 16 -14.39 5.56 5.67
CA GLU A 16 -14.97 5.32 4.35
C GLU A 16 -14.46 6.34 3.32
N LEU A 17 -14.46 7.63 3.69
CA LEU A 17 -13.96 8.69 2.82
C LEU A 17 -12.46 8.56 2.54
N PHE A 18 -11.68 8.18 3.57
CA PHE A 18 -10.25 7.91 3.42
C PHE A 18 -9.98 6.77 2.45
N LEU A 19 -10.73 5.66 2.54
CA LEU A 19 -10.61 4.53 1.62
C LEU A 19 -10.98 4.90 0.19
N GLN A 20 -12.01 5.73 -0.02
CA GLN A 20 -12.37 6.24 -1.34
C GLN A 20 -11.25 7.10 -1.95
N TYR A 21 -10.63 7.98 -1.15
CA TYR A 21 -9.49 8.77 -1.60
C TYR A 21 -8.26 7.89 -1.86
N LEU A 22 -8.01 6.89 -1.01
CA LEU A 22 -6.94 5.94 -1.20
C LEU A 22 -7.13 5.18 -2.51
N HIS A 23 -8.33 4.67 -2.81
CA HIS A 23 -8.61 4.05 -4.11
C HIS A 23 -8.33 5.01 -5.27
N ARG A 24 -8.83 6.24 -5.20
CA ARG A 24 -8.65 7.22 -6.28
C ARG A 24 -7.18 7.56 -6.58
N PHE A 25 -6.31 7.53 -5.58
CA PHE A 25 -4.90 7.96 -5.71
C PHE A 25 -3.88 6.82 -5.63
N ALA A 26 -4.25 5.66 -5.09
CA ALA A 26 -3.44 4.46 -5.01
C ALA A 26 -3.85 3.37 -6.02
N ASN A 27 -4.77 3.67 -6.95
CA ASN A 27 -5.14 2.80 -8.08
C ASN A 27 -3.95 2.34 -8.93
N HIS A 28 -2.74 2.88 -8.78
CA HIS A 28 -1.59 2.26 -9.46
C HIS A 28 -1.09 0.99 -8.75
N ASP A 29 -1.10 0.96 -7.42
CA ASP A 29 -0.55 -0.16 -6.64
C ASP A 29 -1.64 -1.17 -6.25
N LEU A 30 -2.88 -0.73 -5.99
CA LEU A 30 -3.99 -1.63 -5.61
C LEU A 30 -4.46 -2.49 -6.79
N ASP A 31 -4.48 -1.95 -8.01
CA ASP A 31 -4.79 -2.72 -9.21
C ASP A 31 -3.69 -3.78 -9.50
N LEU A 32 -2.42 -3.45 -9.22
CA LEU A 32 -1.31 -4.42 -9.23
C LEU A 32 -1.49 -5.51 -8.16
N PHE A 33 -1.94 -5.16 -6.96
CA PHE A 33 -2.26 -6.15 -5.91
C PHE A 33 -3.42 -7.08 -6.30
N ALA A 34 -4.46 -6.55 -6.95
CA ALA A 34 -5.57 -7.35 -7.48
C ALA A 34 -5.11 -8.29 -8.61
N LEU A 35 -4.21 -7.83 -9.50
CA LEU A 35 -3.61 -8.68 -10.54
C LEU A 35 -2.65 -9.75 -9.98
N MET A 36 -2.11 -9.56 -8.78
CA MET A 36 -1.27 -10.55 -8.09
C MET A 36 -2.09 -11.60 -7.32
N GLU A 37 -3.43 -11.57 -7.39
CA GLU A 37 -4.34 -12.51 -6.69
C GLU A 37 -4.11 -12.55 -5.16
N VAL A 38 -3.65 -11.43 -4.58
CA VAL A 38 -3.42 -11.33 -3.14
C VAL A 38 -4.75 -11.49 -2.40
N GLY A 39 -4.91 -12.62 -1.70
CA GLY A 39 -6.13 -12.97 -0.96
C GLY A 39 -6.96 -14.09 -1.58
N ASP A 40 -6.55 -14.68 -2.72
CA ASP A 40 -7.15 -15.94 -3.20
C ASP A 40 -6.81 -17.07 -2.21
N PRO A 41 -7.81 -17.71 -1.56
CA PRO A 41 -7.57 -18.81 -0.64
C PRO A 41 -7.02 -20.07 -1.33
N GLU A 42 -7.26 -20.24 -2.63
CA GLU A 42 -6.72 -21.36 -3.42
C GLU A 42 -5.30 -21.08 -3.91
N HIS A 43 -4.93 -19.80 -4.10
CA HIS A 43 -3.61 -19.36 -4.55
C HIS A 43 -3.09 -18.13 -3.76
N PRO A 44 -2.72 -18.30 -2.49
CA PRO A 44 -2.41 -17.16 -1.65
C PRO A 44 -1.09 -16.48 -2.07
N ALA A 45 -1.17 -15.23 -2.49
CA ALA A 45 0.00 -14.36 -2.70
C ALA A 45 0.27 -13.49 -1.47
N PHE A 46 1.55 -13.32 -1.12
CA PHE A 46 2.00 -12.55 0.03
C PHE A 46 2.98 -11.45 -0.39
N VAL A 47 2.83 -10.26 0.19
CA VAL A 47 3.77 -9.16 -0.03
C VAL A 47 4.58 -8.92 1.23
N SER A 48 5.90 -8.78 1.06
CA SER A 48 6.81 -8.46 2.15
C SER A 48 7.51 -7.13 1.89
N PHE A 49 7.56 -6.27 2.91
CA PHE A 49 8.31 -5.02 2.86
C PHE A 49 9.65 -5.18 3.55
N SER A 50 10.73 -4.91 2.83
CA SER A 50 12.10 -4.99 3.34
C SER A 50 12.91 -3.78 2.90
N ARG A 51 13.84 -3.35 3.76
CA ARG A 51 14.86 -2.34 3.40
C ARG A 51 16.12 -2.96 2.80
N LYS A 52 16.21 -4.29 2.79
CA LYS A 52 17.28 -5.01 2.11
C LYS A 52 16.85 -5.23 0.66
N PRO A 53 17.69 -4.90 -0.32
CA PRO A 53 17.41 -5.23 -1.71
C PRO A 53 17.32 -6.74 -1.87
N GLU A 54 16.60 -7.18 -2.90
CA GLU A 54 16.50 -8.59 -3.24
C GLU A 54 17.88 -9.14 -3.63
N ALA A 55 18.09 -10.44 -3.44
CA ALA A 55 19.37 -11.07 -3.75
C ALA A 55 19.71 -10.86 -5.23
N GLY A 56 20.91 -10.34 -5.50
CA GLY A 56 21.37 -10.02 -6.86
C GLY A 56 20.99 -8.63 -7.37
N LEU A 57 20.15 -7.87 -6.65
CA LEU A 57 19.84 -6.49 -7.00
C LEU A 57 20.71 -5.49 -6.25
N VAL A 58 21.29 -4.54 -6.99
CA VAL A 58 22.04 -3.43 -6.41
C VAL A 58 21.09 -2.33 -5.94
N ARG A 59 21.44 -1.67 -4.82
CA ARG A 59 20.59 -0.64 -4.20
C ARG A 59 20.28 0.54 -5.13
N SER A 60 21.14 0.81 -6.10
CA SER A 60 20.93 1.83 -7.12
C SER A 60 19.76 1.52 -8.05
N ALA A 61 19.38 0.25 -8.23
CA ALA A 61 18.22 -0.15 -9.04
C ALA A 61 16.88 0.34 -8.48
N TYR A 62 16.83 0.69 -7.18
CA TYR A 62 15.63 1.20 -6.51
C TYR A 62 15.61 2.73 -6.39
N ARG A 63 16.58 3.44 -6.99
CA ARG A 63 16.56 4.90 -7.01
C ARG A 63 15.49 5.37 -8.01
N ARG A 64 14.70 6.35 -7.61
CA ARG A 64 13.83 7.06 -8.55
C ARG A 64 14.70 7.90 -9.51
N PRO A 65 14.25 8.13 -10.75
CA PRO A 65 14.89 9.04 -11.70
C PRO A 65 15.12 10.43 -11.11
#